data_AF-A0A329ZQ82-F1
#
_entry.id   AF-A0A329ZQ82-F1
#
_cell.length_a   1.000
_cell.length_b   1.000
_cell.length_c   1.000
_cell.angle_alpha   90.00
_cell.angle_beta   90.00
_cell.angle_gamma   90.00
#
_symmetry.space_group_name_H-M   'P 1'
#
loop_
_entity.id
_entity.type
_entity.pdbx_description
1 polymer ?
#
loop_
_entity_poly.entity_id
_entity_poly.type
_entity_poly.pdbx_seq_one_letter_code
_entity_poly.pdbx_strand_id
1 'polypeptide(L)'
;MNKEASFNIYRYQILPRDRIEFSLFDEIQNVEQLIENKNKILQQILESLETRDFRHRQYPIKFQLKYNLDNFLIFKLDVKRVTKIGNEDLEDTEHDDWRYIFIIFWNHPDKQFLLIQDKVKVFNDIKVSHTRIMKILEQSLLEKQLVIKSESLFDKSEFWNIVNLYPDKISRVRFNLITPNMANISSALSKDLKNLFKATNTTESSLEIKSAEQSKLHLQQGDDLVEDMVDYASNGGGSINIKVKGIKKVFKTTDKYKSIAIDEITLNADKQESITKAINDLEKLLDNL
;
A
#
# COMPACT_ATOMS: atom_id res chain seq x y z
N MET A 1 -17.24 -25.91 -1.70
CA MET A 1 -17.15 -24.44 -1.75
C MET A 1 -15.70 -24.08 -1.51
N ASN A 2 -14.99 -23.60 -2.54
CA ASN A 2 -13.61 -23.13 -2.36
C ASN A 2 -13.64 -21.83 -1.54
N LYS A 3 -12.68 -21.67 -0.65
CA LYS A 3 -12.60 -20.51 0.22
C LYS A 3 -11.83 -19.42 -0.49
N GLU A 4 -12.53 -18.39 -0.94
CA GLU A 4 -11.92 -17.22 -1.55
C GLU A 4 -11.26 -16.34 -0.46
N ALA A 5 -10.03 -15.94 -0.71
CA ALA A 5 -9.27 -15.01 0.10
C ALA A 5 -9.31 -13.62 -0.54
N SER A 6 -9.81 -12.63 0.18
CA SER A 6 -9.78 -11.23 -0.26
C SER A 6 -8.42 -10.60 0.03
N PHE A 7 -7.93 -9.74 -0.86
CA PHE A 7 -6.66 -9.04 -0.73
C PHE A 7 -6.85 -7.54 -0.97
N ASN A 8 -6.38 -6.71 -0.04
CA ASN A 8 -6.33 -5.26 -0.21
C ASN A 8 -5.07 -4.87 -0.99
N ILE A 9 -5.24 -4.00 -1.98
CA ILE A 9 -4.17 -3.61 -2.90
C ILE A 9 -3.58 -2.26 -2.48
N TYR A 10 -2.27 -2.26 -2.38
CA TYR A 10 -1.46 -1.07 -2.16
C TYR A 10 -0.48 -0.93 -3.32
N ARG A 11 -0.23 0.29 -3.76
CA ARG A 11 0.93 0.61 -4.60
C ARG A 11 2.04 1.07 -3.67
N TYR A 12 3.26 0.60 -3.90
CA TYR A 12 4.43 1.05 -3.19
C TYR A 12 5.47 1.61 -4.15
N GLN A 13 6.40 2.38 -3.60
CA GLN A 13 7.45 3.05 -4.36
C GLN A 13 8.71 3.06 -3.53
N ILE A 14 9.85 2.91 -4.21
CA ILE A 14 11.17 3.01 -3.60
C ILE A 14 11.82 4.28 -4.13
N LEU A 15 12.29 5.12 -3.22
CA LEU A 15 12.84 6.44 -3.50
C LEU A 15 14.20 6.58 -2.82
N PRO A 16 15.20 7.19 -3.47
CA PRO A 16 16.43 7.58 -2.79
C PRO A 16 16.14 8.54 -1.63
N ARG A 17 17.00 8.54 -0.61
CA ARG A 17 16.97 9.57 0.43
C ARG A 17 17.40 10.93 -0.12
N ASP A 18 16.91 12.01 0.48
CA ASP A 18 17.29 13.38 0.09
C ASP A 18 18.76 13.70 0.41
N ARG A 19 19.31 13.08 1.45
CA ARG A 19 20.73 13.17 1.83
C ARG A 19 21.35 11.79 1.69
N ILE A 20 22.12 11.61 0.63
CA ILE A 20 22.80 10.37 0.34
C ILE A 20 24.28 10.56 0.67
N GLU A 21 24.77 9.73 1.59
CA GLU A 21 26.19 9.62 1.88
C GLU A 21 26.66 8.32 1.23
N PHE A 22 27.41 8.44 0.16
CA PHE A 22 28.09 7.29 -0.46
C PHE A 22 29.45 7.13 0.21
N SER A 23 29.71 5.96 0.76
CA SER A 23 31.05 5.57 1.19
C SER A 23 31.91 5.24 -0.03
N LEU A 24 33.22 5.48 0.07
CA LEU A 24 34.19 5.06 -0.95
C LEU A 24 34.20 3.54 -1.18
N PHE A 25 33.64 2.76 -0.25
CA PHE A 25 33.58 1.31 -0.29
C PHE A 25 32.21 0.74 -0.69
N ASP A 26 31.22 1.60 -0.97
CA ASP A 26 29.89 1.13 -1.37
C ASP A 26 29.90 0.59 -2.80
N GLU A 27 29.14 -0.48 -3.09
CA GLU A 27 29.01 -1.00 -4.46
C GLU A 27 28.30 0.00 -5.39
N ILE A 28 27.47 0.89 -4.82
CA ILE A 28 26.73 1.93 -5.52
C ILE A 28 27.39 3.27 -5.21
N GLN A 29 27.88 3.92 -6.26
CA GLN A 29 28.74 5.11 -6.13
C GLN A 29 28.01 6.41 -6.47
N ASN A 30 26.79 6.33 -7.01
CA ASN A 30 25.99 7.51 -7.34
C ASN A 30 24.47 7.22 -7.31
N VAL A 31 23.69 8.30 -7.37
CA VAL A 31 22.23 8.27 -7.26
C VAL A 31 21.57 7.57 -8.47
N GLU A 32 22.14 7.72 -9.66
CA GLU A 32 21.61 7.10 -10.89
C GLU A 32 21.68 5.56 -10.80
N GLN A 33 22.84 5.03 -10.39
CA GLN A 33 23.02 3.61 -10.13
C GLN A 33 22.09 3.10 -9.01
N LEU A 34 21.85 3.92 -7.98
CA LEU A 34 20.90 3.57 -6.92
C LEU A 34 19.47 3.45 -7.45
N ILE A 35 19.06 4.39 -8.31
CA ILE A 35 17.73 4.39 -8.94
C ILE A 35 17.57 3.19 -9.88
N GLU A 36 18.58 2.86 -10.69
CA GLU A 36 18.57 1.72 -11.61
C GLU A 36 18.50 0.38 -10.86
N ASN A 37 19.15 0.27 -9.71
CA ASN A 37 19.22 -0.98 -8.96
C ASN A 37 18.21 -1.10 -7.81
N LYS A 38 17.37 -0.08 -7.55
CA LYS A 38 16.41 -0.08 -6.42
C LYS A 38 15.51 -1.31 -6.36
N ASN A 39 15.00 -1.79 -7.50
CA ASN A 39 14.15 -2.98 -7.55
C ASN A 39 14.93 -4.25 -7.24
N LYS A 40 16.19 -4.35 -7.69
CA LYS A 40 17.08 -5.48 -7.35
C LYS A 40 17.43 -5.47 -5.86
N ILE A 41 17.69 -4.29 -5.29
CA ILE A 41 17.93 -4.12 -3.86
C ILE A 41 16.70 -4.55 -3.06
N LEU A 42 15.50 -4.12 -3.45
CA LEU A 42 14.28 -4.58 -2.80
C LEU A 42 14.11 -6.10 -2.96
N GLN A 43 14.37 -6.66 -4.15
CA GLN A 43 14.27 -8.09 -4.38
C GLN A 43 15.14 -8.88 -3.39
N GLN A 44 16.40 -8.49 -3.24
CA GLN A 44 17.33 -9.11 -2.28
C GLN A 44 16.84 -8.96 -0.84
N ILE A 45 16.29 -7.80 -0.47
CA ILE A 45 15.70 -7.59 0.87
C ILE A 45 14.53 -8.55 1.08
N LEU A 46 13.60 -8.63 0.12
CA LEU A 46 12.41 -9.49 0.19
C LEU A 46 12.80 -10.97 0.31
N GLU A 47 13.77 -11.43 -0.50
CA GLU A 47 14.29 -12.80 -0.44
C GLU A 47 14.96 -13.10 0.90
N SER A 48 15.57 -12.11 1.56
CA SER A 48 16.20 -12.28 2.88
C SER A 48 15.21 -12.25 4.06
N LEU A 49 13.93 -11.90 3.85
CA LEU A 49 12.95 -11.73 4.93
C LEU A 49 12.71 -13.02 5.73
N GLU A 50 12.77 -14.18 5.09
CA GLU A 50 12.52 -15.47 5.76
C GLU A 50 13.63 -15.82 6.77
N THR A 51 14.86 -15.40 6.49
CA THR A 51 16.03 -15.69 7.33
C THR A 51 16.27 -14.67 8.45
N ARG A 52 15.52 -13.56 8.46
CA ARG A 52 15.71 -12.47 9.41
C ARG A 52 14.73 -12.59 10.58
N ASP A 53 15.23 -12.34 11.78
CA ASP A 53 14.41 -12.27 12.98
C ASP A 53 13.84 -10.86 13.16
N PHE A 54 12.56 -10.71 12.84
CA PHE A 54 11.82 -9.49 13.14
C PHE A 54 11.09 -9.62 14.46
N ARG A 55 11.10 -8.56 15.26
CA ARG A 55 10.33 -8.50 16.51
C ARG A 55 9.52 -7.22 16.57
N HIS A 56 8.29 -7.34 17.06
CA HIS A 56 7.47 -6.20 17.43
C HIS A 56 7.11 -6.31 18.91
N ARG A 57 7.67 -5.40 19.73
CA ARG A 57 7.70 -5.54 21.19
C ARG A 57 8.37 -6.88 21.54
N GLN A 58 7.67 -7.77 22.24
CA GLN A 58 8.17 -9.07 22.68
C GLN A 58 7.85 -10.23 21.72
N TYR A 59 7.14 -9.97 20.61
CA TYR A 59 6.64 -11.03 19.74
C TYR A 59 7.44 -11.13 18.44
N PRO A 60 7.89 -12.34 18.05
CA PRO A 60 8.56 -12.53 16.78
C PRO A 60 7.55 -12.44 15.62
N ILE A 61 8.02 -11.91 14.50
CA ILE A 61 7.31 -11.84 13.23
C ILE A 61 8.13 -12.68 12.26
N LYS A 62 7.50 -13.68 11.65
CA LYS A 62 8.15 -14.58 10.70
C LYS A 62 7.51 -14.47 9.34
N PHE A 63 8.37 -14.38 8.33
CA PHE A 63 7.99 -14.51 6.92
C PHE A 63 8.39 -15.91 6.47
N GLN A 64 7.53 -16.57 5.72
CA GLN A 64 7.86 -17.80 5.00
C GLN A 64 7.66 -17.55 3.52
N LEU A 65 8.71 -17.59 2.72
CA LEU A 65 8.61 -17.45 1.27
C LEU A 65 7.98 -18.73 0.71
N LYS A 66 6.91 -18.58 -0.07
CA LYS A 66 6.22 -19.69 -0.73
C LYS A 66 6.56 -19.78 -2.20
N TYR A 67 6.55 -18.65 -2.89
CA TYR A 67 6.82 -18.58 -4.32
C TYR A 67 7.60 -17.31 -4.64
N ASN A 68 8.51 -17.43 -5.59
CA ASN A 68 9.23 -16.34 -6.24
C ASN A 68 9.24 -16.62 -7.74
N LEU A 69 8.36 -15.96 -8.50
CA LEU A 69 8.17 -16.18 -9.93
C LEU A 69 7.81 -14.85 -10.60
N ASP A 70 8.49 -14.48 -11.69
CA ASP A 70 8.16 -13.30 -12.51
C ASP A 70 8.02 -11.98 -11.72
N ASN A 71 8.91 -11.77 -10.75
CA ASN A 71 8.90 -10.65 -9.79
C ASN A 71 7.75 -10.68 -8.76
N PHE A 72 6.92 -11.73 -8.76
CA PHE A 72 5.96 -11.98 -7.71
C PHE A 72 6.61 -12.78 -6.59
N LEU A 73 6.53 -12.25 -5.36
CA LEU A 73 6.93 -12.94 -4.15
C LEU A 73 5.72 -13.11 -3.24
N ILE A 74 5.39 -14.37 -2.94
CA ILE A 74 4.26 -14.73 -2.09
C ILE A 74 4.81 -15.22 -0.74
N PHE A 75 4.39 -14.58 0.34
CA PHE A 75 4.79 -14.92 1.71
C PHE A 75 3.59 -15.36 2.54
N LYS A 76 3.84 -16.26 3.50
CA LYS A 76 3.02 -16.37 4.71
C LYS A 76 3.65 -15.51 5.80
N LEU A 77 2.85 -14.64 6.41
CA LEU A 77 3.26 -13.83 7.56
C LEU A 77 2.58 -14.35 8.82
N ASP A 78 3.39 -14.74 9.80
CA ASP A 78 2.90 -15.18 11.11
C ASP A 78 2.36 -14.02 11.95
N VAL A 79 1.29 -14.33 12.67
CA VAL A 79 0.53 -13.40 13.50
C VAL A 79 0.20 -14.11 14.80
N LYS A 80 0.89 -13.71 15.87
CA LYS A 80 0.57 -14.20 17.20
C LYS A 80 -0.67 -13.50 17.74
N ARG A 81 -1.65 -14.29 18.19
CA ARG A 81 -2.73 -13.86 19.08
C ARG A 81 -2.60 -14.55 20.42
N VAL A 82 -2.95 -13.84 21.48
CA VAL A 82 -3.13 -14.41 22.82
C VAL A 82 -4.64 -14.56 23.01
N THR A 83 -5.11 -15.79 23.19
CA THR A 83 -6.50 -16.07 23.49
C THR A 83 -6.62 -16.37 24.97
N LYS A 84 -7.52 -15.65 25.65
CA LYS A 84 -7.89 -15.92 27.04
C LYS A 84 -9.07 -16.87 27.03
N ILE A 85 -8.90 -18.03 27.67
CA ILE A 85 -9.96 -19.02 27.84
C ILE A 85 -10.29 -19.05 29.33
N GLY A 86 -11.50 -18.63 29.68
CA GLY A 86 -12.01 -18.77 31.04
C GLY A 86 -12.29 -20.24 31.34
N ASN A 87 -11.78 -20.74 32.46
CA ASN A 87 -12.09 -22.08 32.97
C ASN A 87 -13.39 -22.05 33.83
N GLU A 88 -13.85 -23.23 34.25
CA GLU A 88 -15.04 -23.38 35.11
C GLU A 88 -14.90 -22.66 36.46
N ASP A 89 -13.65 -22.39 36.88
CA ASP A 89 -13.29 -21.65 38.10
C ASP A 89 -13.22 -20.13 37.90
N LEU A 90 -13.64 -19.62 36.73
CA LEU A 90 -13.60 -18.20 36.34
C LEU A 90 -12.18 -17.59 36.25
N GLU A 91 -11.16 -18.43 36.12
CA GLU A 91 -9.78 -18.02 35.85
C GLU A 91 -9.48 -18.00 34.35
N ASP A 92 -8.82 -16.95 33.88
CA ASP A 92 -8.38 -16.84 32.49
C ASP A 92 -7.04 -17.56 32.28
N THR A 93 -7.02 -18.56 31.41
CA THR A 93 -5.77 -19.17 30.91
C THR A 93 -5.38 -18.56 29.57
N GLU A 94 -4.12 -18.12 29.44
CA GLU A 94 -3.60 -17.56 28.19
C GLU A 94 -3.04 -18.67 27.30
N HIS A 95 -3.56 -18.74 26.06
CA HIS A 95 -3.07 -19.66 25.03
C HIS A 95 -2.54 -18.89 23.82
N ASP A 96 -1.38 -19.32 23.33
CA ASP A 96 -0.77 -18.82 22.11
C ASP A 96 -1.49 -19.40 20.88
N ASP A 97 -2.07 -18.54 20.06
CA ASP A 97 -2.71 -18.89 18.79
C ASP A 97 -1.93 -18.26 17.63
N TRP A 98 -1.24 -19.10 16.87
CA TRP A 98 -0.45 -18.69 15.71
C TRP A 98 -1.28 -18.84 14.44
N ARG A 99 -1.55 -17.70 13.79
CA ARG A 99 -2.27 -17.65 12.51
C ARG A 99 -1.40 -16.97 11.48
N TYR A 100 -1.68 -17.21 10.20
CA TYR A 100 -1.00 -16.52 9.11
C TYR A 100 -1.96 -15.81 8.17
N ILE A 101 -1.42 -14.79 7.51
CA ILE A 101 -1.99 -14.14 6.33
C ILE A 101 -1.04 -14.29 5.15
N PHE A 102 -1.57 -14.24 3.93
CA PHE A 102 -0.77 -14.12 2.72
C PHE A 102 -0.42 -12.66 2.43
N ILE A 103 0.82 -12.45 1.97
CA ILE A 103 1.30 -11.18 1.43
C ILE A 103 1.91 -11.47 0.07
N ILE A 104 1.57 -10.64 -0.92
CA ILE A 104 2.10 -10.76 -2.27
C ILE A 104 2.76 -9.45 -2.64
N PHE A 105 4.04 -9.50 -3.00
CA PHE A 105 4.76 -8.38 -3.61
C PHE A 105 4.86 -8.63 -5.10
N TRP A 106 4.52 -7.63 -5.91
CA TRP A 106 4.86 -7.60 -7.33
C TRP A 106 5.93 -6.53 -7.55
N ASN A 107 7.19 -6.95 -7.59
CA ASN A 107 8.37 -6.09 -7.64
C ASN A 107 8.79 -5.70 -9.07
N HIS A 108 7.83 -5.64 -10.00
CA HIS A 108 8.09 -5.14 -11.35
C HIS A 108 8.46 -3.64 -11.31
N PRO A 109 9.48 -3.17 -12.07
CA PRO A 109 9.94 -1.78 -12.07
C PRO A 109 8.82 -0.74 -12.18
N ASP A 110 7.82 -1.03 -12.99
CA ASP A 110 6.74 -0.09 -13.28
C ASP A 110 5.48 -0.27 -12.40
N LYS A 111 5.24 -1.47 -11.86
CA LYS A 111 3.92 -1.82 -11.28
C LYS A 111 3.91 -1.75 -9.75
N GLN A 112 4.98 -2.22 -9.09
CA GLN A 112 5.25 -2.09 -7.65
C GLN A 112 4.01 -2.18 -6.74
N PHE A 113 3.38 -3.36 -6.70
CA PHE A 113 2.16 -3.60 -5.92
C PHE A 113 2.40 -4.49 -4.71
N LEU A 114 1.73 -4.17 -3.61
CA LEU A 114 1.67 -4.94 -2.38
C LEU A 114 0.22 -5.35 -2.13
N LEU A 115 -0.03 -6.65 -2.06
CA LEU A 115 -1.33 -7.20 -1.74
C LEU A 115 -1.26 -7.86 -0.37
N ILE A 116 -2.21 -7.51 0.50
CA ILE A 116 -2.27 -8.05 1.86
C ILE A 116 -3.63 -8.71 2.05
N GLN A 117 -3.61 -10.01 2.41
CA GLN A 117 -4.83 -10.76 2.62
C GLN A 117 -5.65 -10.15 3.75
N ASP A 118 -6.91 -9.83 3.47
CA ASP A 118 -7.88 -9.48 4.49
C ASP A 118 -8.41 -10.75 5.15
N LYS A 119 -8.03 -10.90 6.42
CA LYS A 119 -8.46 -12.02 7.25
C LYS A 119 -8.83 -11.46 8.61
N VAL A 120 -10.08 -10.99 8.72
CA VAL A 120 -10.68 -10.38 9.92
C VAL A 120 -10.47 -11.23 11.18
N LYS A 121 -10.47 -12.56 11.04
CA LYS A 121 -10.19 -13.49 12.16
C LYS A 121 -8.75 -13.40 12.67
N VAL A 122 -7.80 -12.91 11.87
CA VAL A 122 -6.36 -12.81 12.19
C VAL A 122 -5.98 -11.35 12.55
N PHE A 123 -6.52 -10.36 11.85
CA PHE A 123 -6.31 -8.94 12.14
C PHE A 123 -7.63 -8.20 12.25
N ASN A 124 -7.77 -7.35 13.29
CA ASN A 124 -8.94 -6.50 13.42
C ASN A 124 -8.91 -5.32 12.43
N ASP A 125 -7.72 -4.91 11.99
CA ASP A 125 -7.51 -3.85 11.00
C ASP A 125 -6.27 -4.15 10.14
N ILE A 126 -6.47 -4.25 8.82
CA ILE A 126 -5.42 -4.47 7.83
C ILE A 126 -4.37 -3.35 7.80
N LYS A 127 -4.74 -2.11 8.19
CA LYS A 127 -3.80 -0.97 8.26
C LYS A 127 -2.64 -1.25 9.21
N VAL A 128 -2.89 -2.02 10.26
CA VAL A 128 -1.84 -2.42 11.22
C VAL A 128 -0.82 -3.33 10.54
N SER A 129 -1.28 -4.28 9.73
CA SER A 129 -0.42 -5.18 8.96
C SER A 129 0.40 -4.42 7.92
N HIS A 130 -0.25 -3.56 7.14
CA HIS A 130 0.41 -2.67 6.17
C HIS A 130 1.50 -1.83 6.84
N THR A 131 1.14 -1.07 7.88
CA THR A 131 2.09 -0.22 8.63
C THR A 131 3.28 -1.02 9.16
N ARG A 132 3.05 -2.25 9.63
CA ARG A 132 4.09 -3.13 10.16
C ARG A 132 5.04 -3.61 9.07
N ILE A 133 4.51 -4.07 7.94
CA ILE A 133 5.31 -4.50 6.78
C ILE A 133 6.15 -3.33 6.27
N MET A 134 5.54 -2.15 6.14
CA MET A 134 6.22 -0.94 5.68
C MET A 134 7.38 -0.55 6.60
N LYS A 135 7.21 -0.62 7.93
CA LYS A 135 8.31 -0.36 8.88
C LYS A 135 9.47 -1.35 8.76
N ILE A 136 9.18 -2.63 8.54
CA ILE A 136 10.19 -3.67 8.38
C ILE A 136 11.03 -3.41 7.12
N LEU A 137 10.35 -3.09 6.01
CA LEU A 137 11.00 -2.76 4.75
C LEU A 137 11.77 -1.45 4.83
N GLU A 138 11.21 -0.42 5.47
CA GLU A 138 11.85 0.88 5.68
C GLU A 138 13.17 0.73 6.44
N GLN A 139 13.19 -0.04 7.53
CA GLN A 139 14.43 -0.31 8.27
C GLN A 139 15.50 -0.97 7.39
N SER A 140 15.11 -1.94 6.58
CA SER A 140 16.04 -2.68 5.71
C SER A 140 16.53 -1.84 4.51
N LEU A 141 15.69 -0.94 4.00
CA LEU A 141 16.00 -0.06 2.87
C LEU A 141 16.81 1.16 3.30
N LEU A 142 16.64 1.63 4.54
CA LEU A 142 17.37 2.79 5.06
C LEU A 142 18.87 2.55 5.11
N GLU A 143 19.30 1.32 5.42
CA GLU A 143 20.70 0.85 5.32
C GLU A 143 21.25 0.93 3.88
N LYS A 144 20.37 0.98 2.88
CA LYS A 144 20.69 1.05 1.45
C LYS A 144 20.40 2.44 0.86
N GLN A 145 20.25 3.46 1.71
CA GLN A 145 19.93 4.84 1.32
C GLN A 145 18.60 4.98 0.54
N LEU A 146 17.68 4.04 0.74
CA LEU A 146 16.36 3.99 0.10
C LEU A 146 15.25 4.14 1.14
N VAL A 147 14.13 4.70 0.70
CA VAL A 147 12.89 4.82 1.47
C VAL A 147 11.77 4.19 0.68
N ILE A 148 10.84 3.52 1.37
CA ILE A 148 9.64 2.97 0.76
C ILE A 148 8.40 3.76 1.18
N LYS A 149 7.57 4.13 0.21
CA LYS A 149 6.25 4.75 0.44
C LYS A 149 5.18 3.85 -0.13
N SER A 150 4.01 3.81 0.48
CA SER A 150 2.91 2.98 -0.01
C SER A 150 1.56 3.56 0.34
N GLU A 151 0.65 3.53 -0.63
CA GLU A 151 -0.72 4.01 -0.51
C GLU A 151 -1.70 2.96 -1.04
N SER A 152 -2.88 2.91 -0.42
CA SER A 152 -3.95 2.02 -0.85
C SER A 152 -4.57 2.49 -2.15
N LEU A 153 -4.93 1.54 -3.02
CA LEU A 153 -5.84 1.83 -4.12
C LEU A 153 -7.27 1.92 -3.58
N PHE A 154 -8.07 2.81 -4.15
CA PHE A 154 -9.49 2.96 -3.83
C PHE A 154 -10.31 3.18 -5.10
N ASP A 155 -11.61 2.94 -5.05
CA ASP A 155 -12.50 3.25 -6.17
C ASP A 155 -12.77 4.76 -6.21
N LYS A 156 -12.48 5.42 -7.34
CA LYS A 156 -12.78 6.85 -7.53
C LYS A 156 -14.25 7.19 -7.30
N SER A 157 -15.16 6.24 -7.52
CA SER A 157 -16.59 6.42 -7.22
C SER A 157 -16.81 6.77 -5.74
N GLU A 158 -15.97 6.32 -4.82
CA GLU A 158 -16.08 6.62 -3.39
C GLU A 158 -15.93 8.11 -3.09
N PHE A 159 -15.01 8.79 -3.76
CA PHE A 159 -14.87 10.24 -3.64
C PHE A 159 -16.16 10.93 -4.09
N TRP A 160 -16.65 10.58 -5.29
CA TRP A 160 -17.86 11.18 -5.86
C TRP A 160 -19.13 10.84 -5.08
N ASN A 161 -19.22 9.64 -4.51
CA ASN A 161 -20.30 9.23 -3.63
C ASN A 161 -20.38 10.11 -2.38
N ILE A 162 -19.22 10.45 -1.76
CA ILE A 162 -19.19 11.37 -0.62
C ILE A 162 -19.60 12.78 -1.07
N VAL A 163 -19.13 13.23 -2.23
CA VAL A 163 -19.49 14.55 -2.77
C VAL A 163 -21.01 14.65 -3.00
N ASN A 164 -21.60 13.61 -3.60
CA ASN A 164 -23.02 13.53 -3.94
C ASN A 164 -23.92 13.30 -2.72
N LEU A 165 -23.44 12.61 -1.69
CA LEU A 165 -24.18 12.36 -0.44
C LEU A 165 -24.29 13.63 0.42
N TYR A 166 -23.31 14.53 0.32
CA TYR A 166 -23.26 15.79 1.08
C TYR A 166 -23.25 17.00 0.15
N PRO A 167 -24.28 17.17 -0.70
CA PRO A 167 -24.35 18.29 -1.60
C PRO A 167 -24.32 19.57 -0.75
N ASP A 168 -23.54 20.55 -1.21
CA ASP A 168 -23.43 21.88 -0.61
C ASP A 168 -22.87 21.96 0.82
N LYS A 169 -22.43 20.84 1.39
CA LYS A 169 -21.89 20.79 2.77
C LYS A 169 -20.39 20.59 2.81
N ILE A 170 -19.73 20.44 1.67
CA ILE A 170 -18.28 20.26 1.60
C ILE A 170 -17.60 21.59 1.87
N SER A 171 -16.80 21.62 2.94
CA SER A 171 -16.04 22.81 3.36
C SER A 171 -14.58 22.77 2.97
N ARG A 172 -14.04 21.56 2.80
CA ARG A 172 -12.62 21.36 2.52
C ARG A 172 -12.38 20.01 1.85
N VAL A 173 -11.52 20.02 0.84
CA VAL A 173 -10.90 18.83 0.29
C VAL A 173 -9.38 19.01 0.32
N ARG A 174 -8.68 17.99 0.79
CA ARG A 174 -7.22 17.94 0.77
C ARG A 174 -6.76 16.71 0.02
N PHE A 175 -6.02 16.92 -1.06
CA PHE A 175 -5.32 15.89 -1.82
C PHE A 175 -3.89 15.81 -1.28
N ASN A 176 -3.51 14.68 -0.68
CA ASN A 176 -2.12 14.40 -0.34
C ASN A 176 -1.58 13.52 -1.46
N LEU A 177 -0.73 14.08 -2.30
CA LEU A 177 -0.17 13.40 -3.44
C LEU A 177 1.26 12.97 -3.09
N ILE A 178 1.55 11.70 -3.32
CA ILE A 178 2.90 11.17 -3.32
C ILE A 178 3.29 11.05 -4.78
N THR A 179 4.55 11.33 -5.12
CA THR A 179 5.00 11.28 -6.51
C THR A 179 5.62 9.90 -6.82
N PRO A 180 4.87 8.88 -7.28
CA PRO A 180 5.45 7.68 -7.86
C PRO A 180 6.40 8.03 -8.97
N ASN A 181 7.34 7.10 -9.16
CA ASN A 181 7.98 6.85 -10.45
C ASN A 181 7.02 7.27 -11.56
N MET A 182 7.28 8.43 -12.16
CA MET A 182 6.29 9.16 -12.96
C MET A 182 5.84 8.41 -14.21
N ALA A 183 6.38 7.24 -14.49
CA ALA A 183 6.06 6.49 -15.70
C ALA A 183 4.57 6.06 -15.76
N ASN A 184 3.96 5.58 -14.67
CA ASN A 184 2.74 4.78 -14.81
C ASN A 184 1.41 5.47 -14.49
N ILE A 185 1.31 6.25 -13.41
CA ILE A 185 0.05 6.98 -13.10
C ILE A 185 0.13 8.46 -13.36
N SER A 186 1.29 8.97 -13.76
CA SER A 186 1.40 10.40 -14.02
C SER A 186 0.52 10.82 -15.18
N SER A 187 0.12 9.92 -16.10
CA SER A 187 -0.83 10.22 -17.18
C SER A 187 -2.08 10.93 -16.67
N ALA A 188 -2.57 10.55 -15.49
CA ALA A 188 -3.73 11.13 -14.82
C ALA A 188 -3.47 12.49 -14.14
N LEU A 189 -2.26 13.05 -14.21
CA LEU A 189 -1.96 14.36 -13.62
C LEU A 189 -1.81 15.41 -14.72
N SER A 190 -2.22 16.66 -14.44
CA SER A 190 -1.99 17.77 -15.37
C SER A 190 -0.49 17.98 -15.65
N LYS A 191 -0.18 18.46 -16.87
CA LYS A 191 1.22 18.70 -17.29
C LYS A 191 1.94 19.67 -16.36
N ASP A 192 1.25 20.69 -15.84
CA ASP A 192 1.84 21.70 -14.98
C ASP A 192 2.25 21.12 -13.63
N LEU A 193 1.41 20.29 -13.01
CA LEU A 193 1.76 19.61 -11.77
C LEU A 193 2.91 18.62 -11.97
N LYS A 194 2.94 17.91 -13.12
CA LYS A 194 4.09 17.04 -13.45
C LYS A 194 5.39 17.83 -13.55
N ASN A 195 5.35 18.95 -14.26
CA ASN A 195 6.52 19.80 -14.45
C ASN A 195 6.99 20.39 -13.11
N LEU A 196 6.05 20.84 -12.27
CA LEU A 196 6.34 21.31 -10.92
C LEU A 196 7.04 20.23 -10.09
N PHE A 197 6.48 19.02 -10.04
CA PHE A 197 7.03 17.93 -9.24
C PHE A 197 8.42 17.51 -9.71
N LYS A 198 8.63 17.44 -11.04
CA LYS A 198 9.95 17.17 -11.62
C LYS A 198 10.96 18.27 -11.30
N ALA A 199 10.59 19.54 -11.48
CA ALA A 199 11.48 20.68 -11.26
C ALA A 199 11.89 20.87 -9.80
N THR A 200 11.04 20.44 -8.87
CA THR A 200 11.25 20.63 -7.42
C THR A 200 11.72 19.36 -6.71
N ASN A 201 11.87 18.24 -7.43
CA ASN A 201 12.11 16.93 -6.85
C ASN A 201 11.08 16.61 -5.73
N THR A 202 9.81 16.96 -5.95
CA THR A 202 8.76 16.80 -4.95
C THR A 202 8.46 15.32 -4.73
N THR A 203 8.65 14.84 -3.51
CA THR A 203 8.31 13.47 -3.10
C THR A 203 6.89 13.37 -2.53
N GLU A 204 6.43 14.43 -1.86
CA GLU A 204 5.09 14.56 -1.28
C GLU A 204 4.59 15.99 -1.46
N SER A 205 3.30 16.13 -1.78
CA SER A 205 2.62 17.43 -1.82
C SER A 205 1.23 17.34 -1.22
N SER A 206 0.73 18.46 -0.72
CA SER A 206 -0.62 18.57 -0.19
C SER A 206 -1.31 19.76 -0.83
N LEU A 207 -2.28 19.51 -1.70
CA LEU A 207 -3.17 20.55 -2.22
C LEU A 207 -4.43 20.60 -1.37
N GLU A 208 -4.74 21.77 -0.82
CA GLU A 208 -5.92 21.97 0.00
C GLU A 208 -6.82 23.06 -0.58
N ILE A 209 -8.05 22.68 -0.88
CA ILE A 209 -9.10 23.59 -1.34
C ILE A 209 -10.07 23.76 -0.18
N LYS A 210 -10.37 25.02 0.17
CA LYS A 210 -11.25 25.39 1.30
C LYS A 210 -12.25 26.43 0.85
N SER A 211 -13.49 26.29 1.29
CA SER A 211 -14.48 27.35 1.22
C SER A 211 -14.34 28.29 2.42
N ALA A 212 -14.82 29.52 2.29
CA ALA A 212 -15.00 30.41 3.43
C ALA A 212 -16.06 29.82 4.39
N GLU A 213 -16.10 30.31 5.63
CA GLU A 213 -16.96 29.76 6.68
C GLU A 213 -18.45 29.71 6.28
N GLN A 214 -18.90 30.73 5.55
CA GLN A 214 -20.28 30.82 5.06
C GLN A 214 -20.46 30.40 3.60
N SER A 215 -19.40 29.98 2.90
CA SER A 215 -19.49 29.50 1.51
C SER A 215 -19.26 27.99 1.41
N LYS A 216 -19.42 27.43 0.21
CA LYS A 216 -19.27 25.99 -0.08
C LYS A 216 -18.23 25.76 -1.17
N LEU A 217 -17.68 24.55 -1.21
CA LEU A 217 -16.93 24.10 -2.37
C LEU A 217 -17.89 23.59 -3.44
N HIS A 218 -17.65 24.02 -4.67
CA HIS A 218 -18.32 23.49 -5.85
C HIS A 218 -17.39 22.45 -6.48
N LEU A 219 -17.68 21.18 -6.25
CA LEU A 219 -16.97 20.06 -6.87
C LEU A 219 -17.96 19.39 -7.82
N GLN A 220 -17.59 19.30 -9.09
CA GLN A 220 -18.41 18.71 -10.14
C GLN A 220 -17.59 17.67 -10.88
N GLN A 221 -18.24 16.58 -11.29
CA GLN A 221 -17.68 15.70 -12.31
C GLN A 221 -17.55 16.50 -13.61
N GLY A 222 -16.43 16.34 -14.30
CA GLY A 222 -16.01 17.12 -15.46
C GLY A 222 -15.06 18.29 -15.16
N ASP A 223 -14.68 18.53 -13.90
CA ASP A 223 -13.55 19.41 -13.59
C ASP A 223 -12.25 18.63 -13.80
N ASP A 224 -11.57 18.89 -14.92
CA ASP A 224 -10.36 18.17 -15.35
C ASP A 224 -9.31 18.06 -14.24
N LEU A 225 -9.09 19.14 -13.46
CA LEU A 225 -8.06 19.14 -12.43
C LEU A 225 -8.47 18.28 -11.22
N VAL A 226 -9.74 18.36 -10.80
CA VAL A 226 -10.25 17.53 -9.70
C VAL A 226 -10.28 16.06 -10.12
N GLU A 227 -10.73 15.77 -11.34
CA GLU A 227 -10.75 14.40 -11.88
C GLU A 227 -9.34 13.81 -11.98
N ASP A 228 -8.39 14.56 -12.51
CA ASP A 228 -6.97 14.18 -12.58
C ASP A 228 -6.44 13.79 -11.19
N MET A 229 -6.68 14.64 -10.17
CA MET A 229 -6.21 14.36 -8.81
C MET A 229 -6.92 13.17 -8.16
N VAL A 230 -8.21 12.98 -8.44
CA VAL A 230 -8.98 11.83 -7.95
C VAL A 230 -8.47 10.55 -8.59
N ASP A 231 -8.29 10.53 -9.91
CA ASP A 231 -7.80 9.40 -10.67
C ASP A 231 -6.37 9.04 -10.25
N TYR A 232 -5.50 10.04 -10.09
CA TYR A 232 -4.14 9.87 -9.60
C TYR A 232 -4.10 9.25 -8.19
N ALA A 233 -4.85 9.82 -7.23
CA ALA A 233 -4.88 9.30 -5.87
C ALA A 233 -5.51 7.90 -5.79
N SER A 234 -6.57 7.63 -6.56
CA SER A 234 -7.26 6.33 -6.59
C SER A 234 -6.37 5.17 -7.02
N ASN A 235 -5.35 5.47 -7.82
CA ASN A 235 -4.35 4.52 -8.30
C ASN A 235 -3.11 4.45 -7.40
N GLY A 236 -3.21 4.85 -6.13
CA GLY A 236 -2.11 4.78 -5.16
C GLY A 236 -1.07 5.90 -5.33
N GLY A 237 -1.44 6.99 -6.01
CA GLY A 237 -0.69 8.24 -6.05
C GLY A 237 -0.90 9.12 -4.82
N GLY A 238 -1.67 8.68 -3.83
CA GLY A 238 -1.95 9.49 -2.65
C GLY A 238 -3.28 9.17 -1.97
N SER A 239 -3.75 10.13 -1.19
CA SER A 239 -4.99 10.04 -0.42
C SER A 239 -5.80 11.33 -0.48
N ILE A 240 -7.12 11.20 -0.32
CA ILE A 240 -8.04 12.34 -0.33
C ILE A 240 -8.77 12.43 1.00
N ASN A 241 -8.75 13.61 1.60
CA ASN A 241 -9.44 13.93 2.84
C ASN A 241 -10.57 14.93 2.57
N ILE A 242 -11.82 14.59 2.92
CA ILE A 242 -13.00 15.44 2.72
C ILE A 242 -13.57 15.84 4.08
N LYS A 243 -13.78 17.14 4.29
CA LYS A 243 -14.45 17.68 5.49
C LYS A 243 -15.81 18.27 5.14
N VAL A 244 -16.84 17.74 5.79
CA VAL A 244 -18.23 18.16 5.64
C VAL A 244 -18.65 19.02 6.84
N LYS A 245 -19.34 20.14 6.58
CA LYS A 245 -19.89 21.01 7.64
C LYS A 245 -20.89 20.25 8.50
N GLY A 246 -20.81 20.46 9.81
CA GLY A 246 -21.67 19.77 10.78
C GLY A 246 -21.24 18.34 11.11
N ILE A 247 -20.23 17.77 10.43
CA ILE A 247 -19.69 16.44 10.72
C ILE A 247 -18.28 16.59 11.30
N LYS A 248 -18.07 16.05 12.51
CA LYS A 248 -16.75 16.06 13.16
C LYS A 248 -15.75 15.14 12.45
N LYS A 249 -16.23 14.03 11.88
CA LYS A 249 -15.41 13.06 11.14
C LYS A 249 -14.91 13.66 9.83
N VAL A 250 -13.64 13.40 9.52
CA VAL A 250 -13.06 13.62 8.18
C VAL A 250 -13.17 12.31 7.41
N PHE A 251 -13.72 12.35 6.21
CA PHE A 251 -13.76 11.18 5.34
C PHE A 251 -12.42 11.04 4.64
N LYS A 252 -11.87 9.82 4.64
CA LYS A 252 -10.62 9.49 3.94
C LYS A 252 -10.91 8.42 2.90
N THR A 253 -10.45 8.62 1.67
CA THR A 253 -10.63 7.59 0.62
C THR A 253 -9.84 6.31 0.93
N THR A 254 -8.78 6.40 1.73
CA THR A 254 -8.00 5.26 2.24
C THR A 254 -8.71 4.40 3.29
N ASP A 255 -9.97 4.73 3.64
CA ASP A 255 -10.79 3.87 4.50
C ASP A 255 -11.50 2.75 3.70
N LYS A 256 -11.52 2.82 2.37
CA LYS A 256 -12.12 1.81 1.49
C LYS A 256 -11.16 1.40 0.38
N TYR A 257 -10.77 0.12 0.38
CA TYR A 257 -9.73 -0.42 -0.49
C TYR A 257 -10.31 -1.01 -1.76
N LYS A 258 -9.59 -0.90 -2.88
CA LYS A 258 -9.73 -1.89 -3.95
C LYS A 258 -9.22 -3.22 -3.43
N SER A 259 -10.02 -4.27 -3.62
CA SER A 259 -9.67 -5.62 -3.23
C SER A 259 -9.90 -6.61 -4.37
N ILE A 260 -9.15 -7.70 -4.35
CA ILE A 260 -9.33 -8.83 -5.27
C ILE A 260 -9.49 -10.12 -4.50
N ALA A 261 -10.27 -11.05 -5.03
CA ALA A 261 -10.44 -12.38 -4.48
C ALA A 261 -9.53 -13.37 -5.21
N ILE A 262 -8.77 -14.16 -4.46
CA ILE A 262 -7.93 -15.26 -4.97
C ILE A 262 -8.35 -16.54 -4.24
N ASP A 263 -8.46 -17.65 -4.95
CA ASP A 263 -8.74 -18.95 -4.32
C ASP A 263 -7.58 -19.34 -3.37
N GLU A 264 -7.90 -19.49 -2.07
CA GLU A 264 -6.93 -19.83 -1.03
C GLU A 264 -6.29 -21.21 -1.26
N ILE A 265 -6.98 -22.12 -1.95
CA ILE A 265 -6.44 -23.43 -2.32
C ILE A 265 -5.27 -23.25 -3.30
N THR A 266 -5.41 -22.33 -4.25
CA THR A 266 -4.37 -22.07 -5.24
C THR A 266 -3.11 -21.53 -4.59
N LEU A 267 -3.23 -20.64 -3.59
CA LEU A 267 -2.09 -20.09 -2.85
C LEU A 267 -1.37 -21.11 -1.93
N ASN A 268 -2.03 -22.24 -1.64
CA ASN A 268 -1.45 -23.35 -0.89
C ASN A 268 -1.07 -24.54 -1.79
N ALA A 269 -1.24 -24.43 -3.11
CA ALA A 269 -1.03 -25.55 -4.02
C ALA A 269 0.46 -25.84 -4.21
N ASP A 270 0.91 -27.06 -3.91
CA ASP A 270 2.29 -27.48 -4.16
C ASP A 270 2.63 -27.60 -5.67
N LYS A 271 1.63 -27.48 -6.56
CA LYS A 271 1.80 -27.54 -8.01
C LYS A 271 2.14 -26.17 -8.59
N GLN A 272 3.34 -26.05 -9.14
CA GLN A 272 3.85 -24.83 -9.78
C GLN A 272 2.91 -24.30 -10.88
N GLU A 273 2.33 -25.17 -11.71
CA GLU A 273 1.41 -24.78 -12.81
C GLU A 273 0.19 -23.99 -12.32
N SER A 274 -0.42 -24.41 -11.20
CA SER A 274 -1.58 -23.73 -10.62
C SER A 274 -1.23 -22.32 -10.14
N ILE A 275 -0.04 -22.16 -9.57
CA ILE A 275 0.47 -20.88 -9.09
C ILE A 275 0.82 -19.96 -10.26
N THR A 276 1.50 -20.47 -11.29
CA THR A 276 1.80 -19.69 -12.50
C THR A 276 0.53 -19.17 -13.15
N LYS A 277 -0.53 -20.00 -13.24
CA LYS A 277 -1.82 -19.53 -13.74
C LYS A 277 -2.41 -18.41 -12.89
N ALA A 278 -2.41 -18.56 -11.56
CA ALA A 278 -2.92 -17.52 -10.66
C ALA A 278 -2.13 -16.21 -10.75
N ILE A 279 -0.81 -16.29 -10.92
CA ILE A 279 0.04 -15.11 -11.14
C ILE A 279 -0.30 -14.42 -12.46
N ASN A 280 -0.49 -15.18 -13.55
CA ASN A 280 -0.89 -14.60 -14.85
C ASN A 280 -2.27 -13.94 -14.79
N ASP A 281 -3.22 -14.54 -14.08
CA ASP A 281 -4.56 -13.97 -13.90
C ASP A 281 -4.51 -12.72 -13.01
N LEU A 282 -3.65 -12.73 -11.98
CA LEU A 282 -3.39 -11.59 -11.10
C LEU A 282 -2.74 -10.43 -11.86
N GLU A 283 -1.74 -10.70 -12.69
CA GLU A 283 -1.08 -9.71 -13.55
C GLU A 283 -2.10 -9.00 -14.44
N LYS A 284 -2.94 -9.77 -15.16
CA LYS A 284 -4.01 -9.20 -16.01
C LYS A 284 -5.01 -8.36 -15.20
N LEU A 285 -5.37 -8.79 -13.99
CA LEU A 285 -6.28 -8.03 -13.13
C LEU A 285 -5.65 -6.69 -12.72
N LEU A 286 -4.39 -6.72 -12.28
CA LEU A 286 -3.67 -5.53 -11.82
C LEU A 286 -3.28 -4.58 -12.97
N ASP A 287 -3.13 -5.08 -14.19
CA ASP A 287 -2.89 -4.25 -15.38
C ASP A 287 -4.11 -3.45 -15.82
N ASN A 288 -5.30 -3.90 -15.46
CA ASN A 288 -6.56 -3.20 -15.73
C ASN A 288 -6.95 -2.20 -14.62
N LEU A 289 -6.11 -2.02 -13.60
CA LEU A 289 -6.32 -1.08 -12.49
C LEU A 289 -5.66 0.28 -12.74
#